data_AF-A0A923X117-F1
#
_entry.id   AF-A0A923X117-F1
#
_cell.length_a   1.000
_cell.length_b   1.000
_cell.length_c   1.000
_cell.angle_alpha   90.00
_cell.angle_beta   90.00
_cell.angle_gamma   90.00
#
_symmetry.space_group_name_H-M   'P 1'
#
loop_
_entity.id
_entity.type
_entity.pdbx_description
1 polymer ?
#
loop_
_entity_poly.entity_id
_entity_poly.type
_entity_poly.pdbx_seq_one_letter_code
_entity_poly.pdbx_strand_id
1 'polypeptide(L)'
;MSESEKSLLADLVRIKENSKGEPLTWGATPLIASIDIKLQQDSVKEVINSLFEDENVPNYVSPVLASYIDVLNMSRTANRESKNQDSFAYRQKTDLDGVPLESLEVFERALRGYASPAELLFLSKMLGIPTIELASLTHPYGQRIELLKEMRPSVNNAIELMGGTLVRGIAPEYEVKASDNPHNPQKMQGLHMTRKTLFGSLPGGTDIIERSSFVILLDRIPAETAKVIRSVRYEENPQWSKQVFKRAALDVVVPVLLADDEHDKAVPVSTTVVAVNETLSQLLLTESAIQARQRQYMANHAVNNLITL
;
A
#
# COMPACT_ATOMS: atom_id res chain seq x y z
N MET A 1 -3.23 16.83 -32.99
CA MET A 1 -3.31 15.78 -31.98
C MET A 1 -2.55 14.56 -32.47
N SER A 2 -1.46 14.23 -31.81
CA SER A 2 -0.63 13.06 -32.05
C SER A 2 -1.39 11.76 -31.76
N GLU A 3 -0.92 10.63 -32.31
CA GLU A 3 -1.48 9.30 -31.99
C GLU A 3 -1.33 8.96 -30.50
N SER A 4 -0.26 9.45 -29.85
CA SER A 4 -0.07 9.32 -28.40
C SER A 4 -1.17 10.03 -27.61
N GLU A 5 -1.51 11.27 -27.98
CA GLU A 5 -2.57 12.04 -27.32
C GLU A 5 -3.95 11.40 -27.53
N LYS A 6 -4.23 10.87 -28.74
CA LYS A 6 -5.47 10.12 -29.00
C LYS A 6 -5.60 8.87 -28.13
N SER A 7 -4.51 8.11 -27.98
CA SER A 7 -4.49 6.93 -27.11
C SER A 7 -4.73 7.31 -25.65
N LEU A 8 -4.14 8.40 -25.16
CA LEU A 8 -4.34 8.86 -23.77
C LEU A 8 -5.78 9.30 -23.53
N LEU A 9 -6.40 10.00 -24.48
CA LEU A 9 -7.81 10.38 -24.37
C LEU A 9 -8.75 9.16 -24.37
N ALA A 10 -8.46 8.15 -25.18
CA ALA A 10 -9.21 6.90 -25.16
C ALA A 10 -9.05 6.13 -23.82
N ASP A 11 -7.85 6.16 -23.21
CA ASP A 11 -7.63 5.63 -21.86
C ASP A 11 -8.46 6.43 -20.84
N LEU A 12 -8.42 7.77 -20.88
CA LEU A 12 -9.13 8.65 -19.95
C LEU A 12 -10.65 8.44 -19.95
N VAL A 13 -11.27 8.27 -21.12
CA VAL A 13 -12.71 8.01 -21.20
C VAL A 13 -13.07 6.68 -20.52
N ARG A 14 -12.24 5.66 -20.70
CA ARG A 14 -12.48 4.32 -20.12
C ARG A 14 -12.34 4.30 -18.61
N ILE A 15 -11.32 4.97 -18.07
CA ILE A 15 -11.00 4.89 -16.63
C ILE A 15 -11.94 5.72 -15.74
N LYS A 16 -12.68 6.68 -16.30
CA LYS A 16 -13.62 7.54 -15.54
C LYS A 16 -14.75 6.76 -14.87
N GLU A 17 -15.13 5.62 -15.43
CA GLU A 17 -16.18 4.73 -14.91
C GLU A 17 -15.69 3.86 -13.73
N ASN A 18 -14.40 3.86 -13.41
CA ASN A 18 -13.86 3.08 -12.29
C ASN A 18 -14.24 3.72 -10.96
N SER A 19 -14.82 2.93 -10.05
CA SER A 19 -15.27 3.38 -8.73
C SER A 19 -14.12 3.97 -7.92
N LYS A 20 -14.42 5.04 -7.17
CA LYS A 20 -13.44 5.79 -6.38
C LYS A 20 -13.55 5.44 -4.91
N GLY A 21 -12.40 5.35 -4.26
CA GLY A 21 -12.30 5.44 -2.81
C GLY A 21 -12.14 6.90 -2.41
N GLU A 22 -12.43 7.18 -1.14
CA GLU A 22 -12.14 8.47 -0.52
C GLU A 22 -11.02 8.28 0.52
N PRO A 23 -10.31 9.34 0.90
CA PRO A 23 -9.24 9.26 1.90
C PRO A 23 -9.68 8.62 3.23
N LEU A 24 -10.93 8.87 3.64
CA LEU A 24 -11.50 8.25 4.84
C LEU A 24 -11.89 6.79 4.63
N THR A 25 -12.16 6.34 3.39
CA THR A 25 -12.60 4.96 3.09
C THR A 25 -11.41 4.06 2.75
N TRP A 26 -11.21 3.73 1.47
CA TRP A 26 -10.15 2.87 0.97
C TRP A 26 -9.24 3.58 -0.06
N GLY A 27 -9.32 4.91 -0.17
CA GLY A 27 -8.53 5.70 -1.10
C GLY A 27 -7.01 5.53 -0.94
N ALA A 28 -6.27 5.86 -2.00
CA ALA A 28 -4.81 5.83 -1.97
C ALA A 28 -4.22 7.01 -1.17
N THR A 29 -2.99 6.84 -0.67
CA THR A 29 -2.20 7.93 -0.12
C THR A 29 -2.07 9.05 -1.16
N PRO A 30 -2.45 10.29 -0.82
CA PRO A 30 -2.30 11.39 -1.76
C PRO A 30 -0.84 11.69 -2.04
N LEU A 31 -0.61 12.29 -3.21
CA LEU A 31 0.66 12.90 -3.57
C LEU A 31 0.71 14.29 -2.92
N ILE A 32 1.20 14.36 -1.68
CA ILE A 32 1.19 15.62 -0.91
C ILE A 32 2.02 16.69 -1.63
N ALA A 33 1.35 17.75 -2.09
CA ALA A 33 1.96 18.82 -2.88
C ALA A 33 1.69 20.24 -2.32
N SER A 34 0.82 20.39 -1.31
CA SER A 34 0.45 21.69 -0.74
C SER A 34 0.09 21.63 0.75
N ILE A 35 0.01 22.80 1.39
CA ILE A 35 -0.40 22.94 2.79
C ILE A 35 -1.86 22.52 3.00
N ASP A 36 -2.76 22.84 2.06
CA ASP A 36 -4.18 22.49 2.15
C ASP A 36 -4.38 20.97 2.12
N ILE A 37 -3.63 20.27 1.24
CA ILE A 37 -3.64 18.81 1.18
C ILE A 37 -3.13 18.23 2.51
N LYS A 38 -2.10 18.84 3.11
CA LYS A 38 -1.57 18.38 4.39
C LYS A 38 -2.61 18.51 5.51
N LEU A 39 -3.31 19.63 5.61
CA LEU A 39 -4.38 19.83 6.60
C LEU A 39 -5.51 18.81 6.42
N GLN A 40 -5.93 18.55 5.18
CA GLN A 40 -6.90 17.49 4.88
C GLN A 40 -6.41 16.12 5.37
N GLN A 41 -5.13 15.78 5.14
CA GLN A 41 -4.57 14.51 5.58
C GLN A 41 -4.43 14.40 7.08
N ASP A 42 -4.14 15.49 7.78
CA ASP A 42 -4.10 15.51 9.25
C ASP A 42 -5.50 15.18 9.81
N SER A 43 -6.58 15.75 9.26
CA SER A 43 -7.95 15.38 9.66
C SER A 43 -8.31 13.92 9.34
N VAL A 44 -7.85 13.38 8.21
CA VAL A 44 -8.04 11.95 7.88
C VAL A 44 -7.33 11.07 8.91
N LYS A 45 -6.10 11.42 9.29
CA LYS A 45 -5.32 10.69 10.29
C LYS A 45 -6.00 10.71 11.65
N GLU A 46 -6.58 11.83 12.07
CA GLU A 46 -7.35 11.92 13.31
C GLU A 46 -8.50 10.91 13.35
N VAL A 47 -9.31 10.85 12.28
CA VAL A 47 -10.42 9.87 12.18
C VAL A 47 -9.93 8.43 12.12
N ILE A 48 -8.78 8.16 11.48
CA ILE A 48 -8.21 6.82 11.47
C ILE A 48 -7.66 6.45 12.85
N ASN A 49 -7.07 7.40 13.58
CA ASN A 49 -6.54 7.18 14.93
C ASN A 49 -7.66 6.88 15.93
N SER A 50 -8.85 7.45 15.77
CA SER A 50 -9.98 7.14 16.67
C SER A 50 -10.42 5.67 16.61
N LEU A 51 -10.14 4.96 15.51
CA LEU A 51 -10.39 3.51 15.40
C LEU A 51 -9.54 2.68 16.38
N PHE A 52 -8.47 3.26 16.93
CA PHE A 52 -7.55 2.62 17.88
C PHE A 52 -7.80 3.04 19.34
N GLU A 53 -8.78 3.92 19.59
CA GLU A 53 -9.16 4.32 20.95
C GLU A 53 -9.67 3.14 21.78
N ASP A 54 -9.48 3.19 23.10
CA ASP A 54 -9.73 2.09 24.04
C ASP A 54 -11.16 1.50 23.94
N GLU A 55 -12.16 2.35 23.66
CA GLU A 55 -13.56 1.96 23.47
C GLU A 55 -13.80 1.08 22.24
N ASN A 56 -12.90 1.14 21.26
CA ASN A 56 -12.97 0.39 20.00
C ASN A 56 -12.07 -0.86 20.02
N VAL A 57 -11.28 -1.07 21.09
CA VAL A 57 -10.41 -2.24 21.27
C VAL A 57 -11.24 -3.43 21.79
N PRO A 58 -11.27 -4.58 21.09
CA PRO A 58 -12.01 -5.74 21.57
C PRO A 58 -11.43 -6.29 22.88
N ASN A 59 -12.30 -6.81 23.76
CA ASN A 59 -11.93 -7.36 25.07
C ASN A 59 -10.89 -8.51 25.03
N TYR A 60 -10.74 -9.18 23.88
CA TYR A 60 -9.75 -10.24 23.72
C TYR A 60 -8.34 -9.71 23.36
N VAL A 61 -8.20 -8.42 23.05
CA VAL A 61 -6.94 -7.75 22.80
C VAL A 61 -6.49 -7.08 24.09
N SER A 62 -5.29 -7.42 24.58
CA SER A 62 -4.77 -6.79 25.79
C SER A 62 -4.31 -5.34 25.53
N PRO A 63 -4.21 -4.49 26.56
CA PRO A 63 -3.69 -3.13 26.40
C PRO A 63 -2.27 -3.05 25.80
N VAL A 64 -1.41 -4.02 26.15
CA VAL A 64 -0.04 -4.10 25.60
C VAL A 64 -0.10 -4.34 24.09
N LEU A 65 -0.99 -5.23 23.66
CA LEU A 65 -1.11 -5.57 22.26
C LEU A 65 -1.83 -4.48 21.45
N ALA A 66 -2.83 -3.83 22.04
CA ALA A 66 -3.51 -2.68 21.44
C ALA A 66 -2.51 -1.54 21.16
N SER A 67 -1.69 -1.18 22.15
CA SER A 67 -0.62 -0.18 21.98
C SER A 67 0.38 -0.58 20.88
N TYR A 68 0.74 -1.86 20.81
CA TYR A 68 1.59 -2.35 19.73
C TYR A 68 0.94 -2.21 18.34
N ILE A 69 -0.34 -2.57 18.20
CA ILE A 69 -1.10 -2.47 16.95
C ILE A 69 -1.23 -1.01 16.49
N ASP A 70 -1.43 -0.08 17.42
CA ASP A 70 -1.43 1.36 17.12
C ASP A 70 -0.06 1.83 16.57
N VAL A 71 1.04 1.48 17.26
CA VAL A 71 2.41 1.78 16.78
C VAL A 71 2.67 1.19 15.39
N LEU A 72 2.17 -0.01 15.11
CA LEU A 72 2.25 -0.61 13.77
C LEU A 72 1.55 0.25 12.71
N ASN A 73 0.36 0.77 13.02
CA ASN A 73 -0.38 1.65 12.11
C ASN A 73 0.37 2.98 11.88
N MET A 74 0.87 3.62 12.94
CA MET A 74 1.67 4.85 12.83
C MET A 74 2.89 4.65 11.93
N SER A 75 3.67 3.59 12.20
CA SER A 75 4.86 3.25 11.41
C SER A 75 4.50 2.95 9.95
N ARG A 76 3.41 2.23 9.72
CA ARG A 76 2.92 1.93 8.37
C ARG A 76 2.55 3.21 7.61
N THR A 77 1.78 4.11 8.22
CA THR A 77 1.34 5.35 7.58
C THR A 77 2.53 6.21 7.16
N ALA A 78 3.51 6.41 8.05
CA ALA A 78 4.73 7.14 7.72
C ALA A 78 5.52 6.49 6.57
N ASN A 79 5.66 5.15 6.59
CA ASN A 79 6.35 4.42 5.53
C ASN A 79 5.64 4.51 4.17
N ARG A 80 4.30 4.51 4.16
CA ARG A 80 3.49 4.66 2.93
C ARG A 80 3.67 6.05 2.34
N GLU A 81 3.58 7.09 3.16
CA GLU A 81 3.78 8.48 2.74
C GLU A 81 5.18 8.68 2.14
N SER A 82 6.23 8.22 2.83
CA SER A 82 7.60 8.28 2.31
C SER A 82 7.74 7.56 0.97
N LYS A 83 7.24 6.33 0.85
CA LYS A 83 7.37 5.56 -0.40
C LYS A 83 6.61 6.19 -1.57
N ASN A 84 5.44 6.75 -1.31
CA ASN A 84 4.65 7.42 -2.33
C ASN A 84 5.36 8.69 -2.83
N GLN A 85 5.92 9.47 -1.89
CA GLN A 85 6.74 10.65 -2.20
C GLN A 85 8.00 10.27 -2.98
N ASP A 86 8.75 9.27 -2.52
CA ASP A 86 9.96 8.78 -3.17
C ASP A 86 9.67 8.32 -4.60
N SER A 87 8.66 7.48 -4.78
CA SER A 87 8.29 6.96 -6.10
C SER A 87 7.85 8.06 -7.06
N PHE A 88 7.09 9.05 -6.56
CA PHE A 88 6.73 10.21 -7.36
C PHE A 88 7.93 11.08 -7.71
N ALA A 89 8.89 11.24 -6.79
CA ALA A 89 10.14 11.97 -7.05
C ALA A 89 11.01 11.26 -8.11
N TYR A 90 10.97 9.93 -8.18
CA TYR A 90 11.74 9.13 -9.14
C TYR A 90 11.09 8.95 -10.52
N ARG A 91 9.89 9.48 -10.73
CA ARG A 91 9.13 9.35 -11.99
C ARG A 91 9.95 9.73 -13.24
N GLN A 92 9.64 9.10 -14.38
CA GLN A 92 10.34 9.34 -15.65
C GLN A 92 10.10 10.74 -16.22
N LYS A 93 8.89 11.29 -16.10
CA LYS A 93 8.51 12.62 -16.61
C LYS A 93 8.17 13.57 -15.48
N THR A 94 8.83 14.72 -15.42
CA THR A 94 8.66 15.69 -14.32
C THR A 94 7.56 16.71 -14.56
N ASP A 95 7.23 17.00 -15.82
CA ASP A 95 6.18 17.93 -16.24
C ASP A 95 4.94 17.19 -16.79
N LEU A 96 3.88 17.96 -17.06
CA LEU A 96 2.66 17.49 -17.72
C LEU A 96 2.63 17.94 -19.19
N ASP A 97 3.79 18.19 -19.80
CA ASP A 97 3.85 18.64 -21.19
C ASP A 97 3.41 17.52 -22.14
N GLY A 98 2.54 17.87 -23.09
CA GLY A 98 1.92 16.90 -24.01
C GLY A 98 0.89 15.98 -23.36
N VAL A 99 0.45 16.30 -22.13
CA VAL A 99 -0.66 15.62 -21.46
C VAL A 99 -1.98 16.35 -21.79
N PRO A 100 -3.06 15.64 -22.16
CA PRO A 100 -4.37 16.26 -22.38
C PRO A 100 -4.86 17.02 -21.14
N LEU A 101 -5.49 18.18 -21.34
CA LEU A 101 -6.03 19.03 -20.26
C LEU A 101 -6.96 18.25 -19.33
N GLU A 102 -7.71 17.28 -19.88
CA GLU A 102 -8.63 16.40 -19.13
C GLU A 102 -7.90 15.52 -18.10
N SER A 103 -6.60 15.30 -18.27
CA SER A 103 -5.78 14.56 -17.30
C SER A 103 -5.41 15.41 -16.08
N LEU A 104 -5.50 16.74 -16.17
CA LEU A 104 -5.21 17.62 -15.05
C LEU A 104 -6.20 17.37 -13.90
N GLU A 105 -7.46 17.11 -14.23
CA GLU A 105 -8.45 16.77 -13.21
C GLU A 105 -8.14 15.44 -12.51
N VAL A 106 -7.59 14.47 -13.24
CA VAL A 106 -7.15 13.18 -12.69
C VAL A 106 -5.97 13.40 -11.74
N PHE A 107 -5.02 14.23 -12.16
CA PHE A 107 -3.87 14.62 -11.34
C PHE A 107 -4.31 15.31 -10.05
N GLU A 108 -5.19 16.31 -10.13
CA GLU A 108 -5.75 17.01 -8.96
C GLU A 108 -6.46 16.05 -7.98
N ARG A 109 -7.22 15.08 -8.49
CA ARG A 109 -7.83 14.04 -7.63
C ARG A 109 -6.78 13.18 -6.94
N ALA A 110 -5.71 12.80 -7.64
CA ALA A 110 -4.63 12.01 -7.05
C ALA A 110 -3.85 12.78 -5.98
N LEU A 111 -3.63 14.09 -6.18
CA LEU A 111 -3.01 14.97 -5.17
C LEU A 111 -3.84 15.02 -3.87
N ARG A 112 -5.15 14.83 -3.94
CA ARG A 112 -6.08 14.90 -2.79
C ARG A 112 -6.52 13.53 -2.24
N GLY A 113 -6.09 12.43 -2.87
CA GLY A 113 -6.43 11.06 -2.47
C GLY A 113 -7.81 10.57 -2.93
N TYR A 114 -8.39 11.20 -3.96
CA TYR A 114 -9.71 10.86 -4.52
C TYR A 114 -9.63 10.19 -5.91
N ALA A 115 -8.42 9.92 -6.40
CA ALA A 115 -8.27 9.22 -7.67
C ALA A 115 -8.69 7.75 -7.52
N SER A 116 -9.37 7.22 -8.53
CA SER A 116 -9.65 5.78 -8.61
C SER A 116 -8.37 4.97 -8.86
N PRO A 117 -8.36 3.66 -8.57
CA PRO A 117 -7.26 2.78 -8.95
C PRO A 117 -6.89 2.88 -10.44
N ALA A 118 -7.88 2.98 -11.34
CA ALA A 118 -7.63 3.12 -12.78
C ALA A 118 -7.00 4.48 -13.15
N GLU A 119 -7.45 5.55 -12.49
CA GLU A 119 -6.86 6.89 -12.61
C GLU A 119 -5.39 6.90 -12.16
N LEU A 120 -5.07 6.22 -11.06
CA LEU A 120 -3.70 6.11 -10.55
C LEU A 120 -2.81 5.28 -11.48
N LEU A 121 -3.32 4.19 -12.05
CA LEU A 121 -2.60 3.40 -13.06
C LEU A 121 -2.33 4.21 -14.34
N PHE A 122 -3.31 5.00 -14.79
CA PHE A 122 -3.14 5.91 -15.91
C PHE A 122 -2.05 6.95 -15.62
N LEU A 123 -2.07 7.58 -14.45
CA LEU A 123 -1.02 8.53 -14.04
C LEU A 123 0.36 7.87 -13.96
N SER A 124 0.44 6.65 -13.40
CA SER A 124 1.69 5.89 -13.33
C SER A 124 2.27 5.60 -14.70
N LYS A 125 1.45 5.15 -15.66
CA LYS A 125 1.85 4.95 -17.06
C LYS A 125 2.29 6.26 -17.72
N MET A 126 1.51 7.33 -17.53
CA MET A 126 1.75 8.63 -18.16
C MET A 126 3.05 9.28 -17.68
N LEU A 127 3.31 9.25 -16.37
CA LEU A 127 4.47 9.88 -15.73
C LEU A 127 5.68 8.95 -15.61
N GLY A 128 5.51 7.66 -15.88
CA GLY A 128 6.51 6.64 -15.62
C GLY A 128 6.84 6.53 -14.13
N ILE A 129 5.81 6.45 -13.28
CA ILE A 129 5.96 6.23 -11.84
C ILE A 129 6.13 4.71 -11.63
N PRO A 130 7.27 4.26 -11.07
CA PRO A 130 7.60 2.84 -11.00
C PRO A 130 6.78 2.07 -9.97
N THR A 131 6.34 2.73 -8.89
CA THR A 131 5.49 2.12 -7.86
C THR A 131 4.42 3.11 -7.44
N ILE A 132 3.15 2.71 -7.42
CA ILE A 132 2.07 3.60 -6.98
C ILE A 132 1.08 2.83 -6.09
N GLU A 133 0.67 3.44 -4.99
CA GLU A 133 -0.42 2.90 -4.20
C GLU A 133 -1.74 3.15 -4.94
N LEU A 134 -2.56 2.10 -5.10
CA LEU A 134 -3.84 2.18 -5.79
C LEU A 134 -5.02 2.33 -4.84
N ALA A 135 -4.91 1.71 -3.67
CA ALA A 135 -5.93 1.72 -2.63
C ALA A 135 -5.32 1.31 -1.29
N SER A 136 -5.89 1.82 -0.21
CA SER A 136 -5.53 1.40 1.13
C SER A 136 -6.68 1.55 2.09
N LEU A 137 -6.93 0.49 2.87
CA LEU A 137 -7.87 0.49 3.96
C LEU A 137 -7.15 0.17 5.28
N THR A 138 -7.30 1.03 6.28
CA THR A 138 -6.96 0.74 7.67
C THR A 138 -8.21 0.21 8.36
N HIS A 139 -8.12 -0.99 8.94
CA HIS A 139 -9.26 -1.75 9.45
C HIS A 139 -8.89 -2.53 10.73
N PRO A 140 -8.38 -1.84 11.77
CA PRO A 140 -7.93 -2.51 12.98
C PRO A 140 -9.07 -3.29 13.60
N TYR A 141 -8.77 -4.48 14.13
CA TYR A 141 -9.74 -5.32 14.83
C TYR A 141 -10.94 -5.77 13.98
N GLY A 142 -10.85 -5.63 12.66
CA GLY A 142 -11.93 -5.96 11.72
C GLY A 142 -12.91 -4.82 11.50
N GLN A 143 -12.68 -3.67 12.13
CA GLN A 143 -13.51 -2.49 11.90
C GLN A 143 -13.42 -2.07 10.44
N ARG A 144 -14.57 -1.82 9.81
CA ARG A 144 -14.67 -1.33 8.44
C ARG A 144 -14.17 -2.33 7.37
N ILE A 145 -13.95 -3.59 7.74
CA ILE A 145 -13.42 -4.62 6.83
C ILE A 145 -14.36 -4.90 5.65
N GLU A 146 -15.65 -4.60 5.79
CA GLU A 146 -16.63 -4.69 4.72
C GLU A 146 -16.28 -3.82 3.51
N LEU A 147 -15.54 -2.72 3.70
CA LEU A 147 -15.08 -1.86 2.60
C LEU A 147 -14.09 -2.58 1.66
N LEU A 148 -13.49 -3.70 2.07
CA LEU A 148 -12.72 -4.55 1.15
C LEU A 148 -13.59 -5.14 0.03
N LYS A 149 -14.90 -5.31 0.27
CA LYS A 149 -15.86 -5.81 -0.73
C LYS A 149 -16.12 -4.79 -1.85
N GLU A 150 -15.79 -3.53 -1.62
CA GLU A 150 -15.87 -2.46 -2.62
C GLU A 150 -14.49 -2.19 -3.25
N MET A 151 -13.45 -2.11 -2.41
CA MET A 151 -12.09 -1.84 -2.83
C MET A 151 -11.57 -2.86 -3.85
N ARG A 152 -11.71 -4.16 -3.56
CA ARG A 152 -11.14 -5.23 -4.40
C ARG A 152 -11.79 -5.28 -5.79
N PRO A 153 -13.13 -5.22 -5.94
CA PRO A 153 -13.74 -5.10 -7.27
C PRO A 153 -13.32 -3.85 -8.02
N SER A 154 -13.15 -2.70 -7.35
CA SER A 154 -12.66 -1.49 -8.04
C SER A 154 -11.26 -1.68 -8.61
N VAL A 155 -10.35 -2.28 -7.84
CA VAL A 155 -9.00 -2.63 -8.29
C VAL A 155 -9.05 -3.63 -9.45
N ASN A 156 -9.88 -4.67 -9.36
CA ASN A 156 -10.01 -5.66 -10.44
C ASN A 156 -10.49 -5.01 -11.75
N ASN A 157 -11.51 -4.17 -11.66
CA ASN A 157 -12.02 -3.40 -12.80
C ASN A 157 -10.92 -2.48 -13.38
N ALA A 158 -10.12 -1.84 -12.52
CA ALA A 158 -9.00 -1.02 -12.99
C ALA A 158 -7.95 -1.82 -13.77
N ILE A 159 -7.64 -3.04 -13.34
CA ILE A 159 -6.74 -3.95 -14.06
C ILE A 159 -7.29 -4.23 -15.46
N GLU A 160 -8.58 -4.60 -15.55
CA GLU A 160 -9.23 -4.94 -16.82
C GLU A 160 -9.33 -3.72 -17.76
N LEU A 161 -9.71 -2.55 -17.24
CA LEU A 161 -9.78 -1.29 -18.00
C LEU A 161 -8.42 -0.90 -18.59
N MET A 162 -7.34 -1.20 -17.87
CA MET A 162 -5.96 -0.96 -18.32
C MET A 162 -5.40 -2.10 -19.18
N GLY A 163 -6.24 -3.05 -19.61
CA GLY A 163 -5.86 -4.17 -20.48
C GLY A 163 -4.99 -5.23 -19.79
N GLY A 164 -5.03 -5.28 -18.46
CA GLY A 164 -4.32 -6.27 -17.65
C GLY A 164 -5.03 -7.61 -17.55
N THR A 165 -4.35 -8.55 -16.88
CA THR A 165 -4.87 -9.89 -16.58
C THR A 165 -4.94 -10.09 -15.08
N LEU A 166 -6.09 -10.51 -14.58
CA LEU A 166 -6.26 -10.91 -13.19
C LEU A 166 -5.59 -12.25 -12.94
N VAL A 167 -4.86 -12.35 -11.84
CA VAL A 167 -4.19 -13.59 -11.42
C VAL A 167 -5.11 -14.35 -10.49
N ARG A 168 -5.31 -15.64 -10.77
CA ARG A 168 -6.13 -16.54 -9.94
C ARG A 168 -5.34 -17.80 -9.61
N GLY A 169 -5.51 -18.30 -8.39
CA GLY A 169 -4.94 -19.59 -7.97
C GLY A 169 -3.46 -19.56 -7.57
N ILE A 170 -2.81 -18.39 -7.52
CA ILE A 170 -1.49 -18.27 -6.89
C ILE A 170 -1.66 -18.17 -5.38
N ALA A 171 -0.95 -19.02 -4.65
CA ALA A 171 -0.96 -19.00 -3.19
C ALA A 171 -0.34 -17.69 -2.67
N PRO A 172 -0.95 -17.04 -1.67
CA PRO A 172 -0.36 -15.86 -1.05
C PRO A 172 0.99 -16.16 -0.39
N GLU A 173 1.87 -15.17 -0.40
CA GLU A 173 3.13 -15.21 0.35
C GLU A 173 2.92 -14.65 1.75
N TYR A 174 3.35 -15.39 2.76
CA TYR A 174 3.26 -14.98 4.15
C TYR A 174 4.65 -14.65 4.70
N GLU A 175 4.72 -13.60 5.53
CA GLU A 175 5.98 -13.16 6.12
C GLU A 175 5.77 -12.71 7.57
N VAL A 176 6.65 -13.16 8.46
CA VAL A 176 6.75 -12.63 9.83
C VAL A 176 7.51 -11.31 9.79
N LYS A 177 6.92 -10.26 10.35
CA LYS A 177 7.53 -8.92 10.38
C LYS A 177 8.12 -8.57 11.74
N ALA A 178 7.39 -8.86 12.82
CA ALA A 178 7.77 -8.49 14.17
C ALA A 178 6.88 -9.20 15.20
N SER A 179 7.07 -8.88 16.48
CA SER A 179 6.17 -9.23 17.58
C SER A 179 6.06 -8.07 18.56
N ASP A 180 5.10 -8.10 19.47
CA ASP A 180 4.91 -7.10 20.53
C ASP A 180 6.06 -7.09 21.56
N ASN A 181 6.58 -8.27 21.92
CA ASN A 181 7.64 -8.42 22.92
C ASN A 181 8.77 -9.35 22.43
N PRO A 182 9.55 -8.95 21.41
CA PRO A 182 10.55 -9.83 20.79
C PRO A 182 11.70 -10.20 21.74
N HIS A 183 12.08 -9.28 22.65
CA HIS A 183 13.14 -9.48 23.64
C HIS A 183 12.70 -10.28 24.87
N ASN A 184 11.39 -10.44 25.09
CA ASN A 184 10.87 -11.29 26.15
C ASN A 184 9.81 -12.26 25.59
N PRO A 185 10.25 -13.34 24.91
CA PRO A 185 9.33 -14.26 24.25
C PRO A 185 8.28 -14.88 25.15
N GLN A 186 8.55 -15.01 26.47
CA GLN A 186 7.58 -15.53 27.44
C GLN A 186 6.39 -14.59 27.66
N LYS A 187 6.58 -13.29 27.44
CA LYS A 187 5.51 -12.28 27.51
C LYS A 187 4.90 -11.94 26.15
N MET A 188 5.43 -12.52 25.06
CA MET A 188 4.93 -12.29 23.70
C MET A 188 3.48 -12.74 23.58
N GLN A 189 2.63 -11.81 23.15
CA GLN A 189 1.20 -12.03 22.97
C GLN A 189 0.82 -12.07 21.49
N GLY A 190 1.55 -11.31 20.64
CA GLY A 190 1.19 -11.14 19.24
C GLY A 190 2.36 -11.32 18.30
N LEU A 191 2.12 -12.01 17.18
CA LEU A 191 3.05 -12.11 16.06
C LEU A 191 2.51 -11.29 14.88
N HIS A 192 3.18 -10.19 14.53
CA HIS A 192 2.83 -9.39 13.35
C HIS A 192 3.28 -10.11 12.08
N MET A 193 2.31 -10.36 11.22
CA MET A 193 2.50 -10.99 9.92
C MET A 193 1.93 -10.15 8.80
N THR A 194 2.45 -10.37 7.61
CA THR A 194 1.91 -9.84 6.37
C THR A 194 1.61 -10.95 5.40
N ARG A 195 0.53 -10.79 4.64
CA ARG A 195 0.18 -11.62 3.49
C ARG A 195 0.31 -10.75 2.25
N LYS A 196 1.00 -11.25 1.22
CA LYS A 196 1.09 -10.63 -0.11
C LYS A 196 0.44 -11.54 -1.13
N THR A 197 -0.39 -10.97 -1.99
CA THR A 197 -1.09 -11.69 -3.05
C THR A 197 -0.89 -10.94 -4.36
N LEU A 198 -0.45 -11.63 -5.40
CA LEU A 198 -0.46 -11.09 -6.75
C LEU A 198 -1.92 -11.07 -7.23
N PHE A 199 -2.48 -9.87 -7.41
CA PHE A 199 -3.86 -9.63 -7.85
C PHE A 199 -4.00 -9.67 -9.37
N GLY A 200 -2.98 -9.17 -10.07
CA GLY A 200 -2.97 -9.14 -11.52
C GLY A 200 -1.69 -8.53 -12.06
N SER A 201 -1.56 -8.50 -13.38
CA SER A 201 -0.43 -7.89 -14.08
C SER A 201 -0.94 -7.08 -15.26
N LEU A 202 -0.28 -5.96 -15.53
CA LEU A 202 -0.57 -5.08 -16.67
C LEU A 202 0.45 -5.30 -17.80
N PRO A 203 0.09 -4.92 -19.05
CA PRO A 203 1.07 -4.81 -20.13
C PRO A 203 2.26 -3.92 -19.72
N GLY A 204 3.47 -4.32 -20.11
CA GLY A 204 4.70 -3.60 -19.75
C GLY A 204 5.32 -4.02 -18.41
N GLY A 205 4.83 -5.11 -17.79
CA GLY A 205 5.49 -5.75 -16.66
C GLY A 205 5.22 -5.09 -15.30
N THR A 206 4.08 -4.42 -15.16
CA THR A 206 3.63 -3.88 -13.88
C THR A 206 2.74 -4.90 -13.17
N ASP A 207 3.15 -5.34 -11.99
CA ASP A 207 2.39 -6.26 -11.15
C ASP A 207 1.54 -5.49 -10.13
N ILE A 208 0.32 -5.96 -9.91
CA ILE A 208 -0.60 -5.42 -8.92
C ILE A 208 -0.62 -6.36 -7.72
N ILE A 209 -0.18 -5.86 -6.58
CA ILE A 209 0.04 -6.66 -5.36
C ILE A 209 -0.87 -6.12 -4.26
N GLU A 210 -1.72 -6.99 -3.71
CA GLU A 210 -2.40 -6.72 -2.44
C GLU A 210 -1.50 -7.19 -1.29
N ARG A 211 -1.30 -6.32 -0.30
CA ARG A 211 -0.64 -6.66 0.95
C ARG A 211 -1.57 -6.37 2.12
N SER A 212 -1.85 -7.38 2.93
CA SER A 212 -2.56 -7.23 4.19
C SER A 212 -1.63 -7.44 5.38
N SER A 213 -1.83 -6.66 6.44
CA SER A 213 -1.14 -6.79 7.72
C SER A 213 -2.12 -7.24 8.81
N PHE A 214 -1.68 -8.16 9.65
CA PHE A 214 -2.47 -8.71 10.75
C PHE A 214 -1.56 -9.19 11.89
N VAL A 215 -2.12 -9.35 13.07
CA VAL A 215 -1.42 -9.87 14.25
C VAL A 215 -2.08 -11.17 14.68
N ILE A 216 -1.28 -12.25 14.75
CA ILE A 216 -1.74 -13.52 15.28
C ILE A 216 -1.66 -13.49 16.80
N LEU A 217 -2.76 -13.82 17.48
CA LEU A 217 -2.82 -13.94 18.94
C LEU A 217 -2.26 -15.30 19.38
N LEU A 218 -1.15 -15.28 20.10
CA LEU A 218 -0.41 -16.51 20.45
C LEU A 218 -1.12 -17.38 21.49
N ASP A 219 -2.09 -16.84 22.23
CA ASP A 219 -2.97 -17.57 23.13
C ASP A 219 -4.18 -18.20 22.42
N ARG A 220 -4.43 -17.82 21.16
CA ARG A 220 -5.58 -18.28 20.35
C ARG A 220 -5.21 -19.25 19.22
N ILE A 221 -3.94 -19.66 19.16
CA ILE A 221 -3.44 -20.68 18.24
C ILE A 221 -3.01 -21.95 19.02
N PRO A 222 -2.76 -23.08 18.35
CA PRO A 222 -2.30 -24.29 19.03
C PRO A 222 -1.08 -24.04 19.92
N ALA A 223 -1.13 -24.53 21.16
CA ALA A 223 -0.11 -24.26 22.18
C ALA A 223 1.30 -24.69 21.74
N GLU A 224 1.43 -25.79 21.00
CA GLU A 224 2.71 -26.24 20.46
C GLU A 224 3.29 -25.25 19.44
N THR A 225 2.44 -24.69 18.56
CA THR A 225 2.85 -23.65 17.61
C THR A 225 3.33 -22.40 18.33
N ALA A 226 2.55 -21.92 19.32
CA ALA A 226 2.93 -20.76 20.13
C ALA A 226 4.25 -20.98 20.89
N LYS A 227 4.44 -22.18 21.46
CA LYS A 227 5.69 -22.56 22.14
C LYS A 227 6.89 -22.54 21.20
N VAL A 228 6.73 -23.03 19.96
CA VAL A 228 7.79 -22.96 18.94
C VAL A 228 8.13 -21.52 18.61
N ILE A 229 7.14 -20.66 18.37
CA ILE A 229 7.35 -19.22 18.12
C ILE A 229 8.18 -18.59 19.25
N ARG A 230 7.75 -18.80 20.50
CA ARG A 230 8.43 -18.24 21.70
C ARG A 230 9.82 -18.85 21.96
N SER A 231 10.13 -20.01 21.38
CA SER A 231 11.44 -20.66 21.55
C SER A 231 12.55 -20.06 20.68
N VAL A 232 12.19 -19.32 19.62
CA VAL A 232 13.16 -18.72 18.71
C VAL A 232 13.65 -17.40 19.31
N ARG A 233 14.92 -17.37 19.72
CA ARG A 233 15.56 -16.17 20.27
C ARG A 233 15.65 -15.06 19.23
N TYR A 234 15.24 -13.85 19.61
CA TYR A 234 15.28 -12.66 18.77
C TYR A 234 16.64 -11.96 18.76
N GLU A 235 17.27 -11.84 19.92
CA GLU A 235 18.53 -11.11 20.08
C GLU A 235 19.64 -11.69 19.19
N GLU A 236 20.32 -10.80 18.47
CA GLU A 236 21.42 -11.12 17.55
C GLU A 236 21.05 -12.15 16.47
N ASN A 237 19.75 -12.35 16.21
CA ASN A 237 19.25 -13.31 15.24
C ASN A 237 18.66 -12.60 14.01
N PRO A 238 19.46 -12.26 12.99
CA PRO A 238 18.96 -11.60 11.78
C PRO A 238 18.01 -12.48 10.96
N GLN A 239 17.96 -13.79 11.22
CA GLN A 239 17.03 -14.72 10.55
C GLN A 239 15.83 -15.09 11.44
N TRP A 240 15.60 -14.38 12.55
CA TRP A 240 14.53 -14.69 13.50
C TRP A 240 13.18 -14.89 12.81
N SER A 241 12.76 -13.94 11.97
CA SER A 241 11.48 -14.00 11.26
C SER A 241 11.35 -15.25 10.39
N LYS A 242 12.38 -15.59 9.61
CA LYS A 242 12.40 -16.79 8.76
C LYS A 242 12.42 -18.08 9.57
N GLN A 243 13.14 -18.10 10.70
CA GLN A 243 13.19 -19.26 11.59
C GLN A 243 11.85 -19.49 12.28
N VAL A 244 11.22 -18.43 12.81
CA VAL A 244 9.87 -18.49 13.37
C VAL A 244 8.90 -19.03 12.32
N PHE A 245 8.90 -18.44 11.13
CA PHE A 245 8.03 -18.85 10.03
C PHE A 245 8.15 -20.35 9.71
N LYS A 246 9.37 -20.83 9.49
CA LYS A 246 9.63 -22.22 9.12
C LYS A 246 9.38 -23.19 10.27
N ARG A 247 9.87 -22.90 11.48
CA ARG A 247 9.78 -23.84 12.62
C ARG A 247 8.35 -24.00 13.11
N ALA A 248 7.55 -22.93 13.06
CA ALA A 248 6.15 -22.97 13.45
C ALA A 248 5.20 -23.38 12.32
N ALA A 249 5.73 -23.79 11.15
CA ALA A 249 4.96 -24.19 9.96
C ALA A 249 3.83 -23.18 9.62
N LEU A 250 4.18 -21.89 9.62
CA LEU A 250 3.19 -20.82 9.47
C LEU A 250 2.58 -20.79 8.06
N ASP A 251 3.24 -21.36 7.05
CA ASP A 251 2.69 -21.61 5.73
C ASP A 251 1.47 -22.55 5.74
N VAL A 252 1.33 -23.40 6.76
CA VAL A 252 0.17 -24.29 6.95
C VAL A 252 -0.83 -23.67 7.93
N VAL A 253 -0.36 -23.13 9.04
CA VAL A 253 -1.24 -22.63 10.11
C VAL A 253 -1.98 -21.37 9.69
N VAL A 254 -1.29 -20.41 9.06
CA VAL A 254 -1.86 -19.09 8.79
C VAL A 254 -3.00 -19.12 7.76
N PRO A 255 -2.92 -19.87 6.64
CA PRO A 255 -4.07 -19.98 5.73
C PRO A 255 -5.34 -20.49 6.41
N VAL A 256 -5.22 -21.42 7.36
CA VAL A 256 -6.38 -21.95 8.11
C VAL A 256 -6.98 -20.87 9.00
N LEU A 257 -6.15 -20.12 9.74
CA LEU A 257 -6.61 -19.03 10.60
C LEU A 257 -7.34 -17.91 9.84
N LEU A 258 -6.98 -17.70 8.57
CA LEU A 258 -7.55 -16.65 7.73
C LEU A 258 -8.71 -17.15 6.86
N ALA A 259 -9.02 -18.44 6.84
CA ALA A 259 -10.05 -19.01 5.97
C ALA A 259 -11.46 -18.59 6.41
N ASP A 260 -11.69 -18.52 7.72
CA ASP A 260 -13.00 -18.27 8.33
C ASP A 260 -13.15 -16.82 8.83
N ASP A 261 -12.23 -15.92 8.45
CA ASP A 261 -12.19 -14.52 8.91
C ASP A 261 -12.29 -14.38 10.45
N GLU A 262 -11.68 -15.31 11.19
CA GLU A 262 -11.66 -15.33 12.66
C GLU A 262 -10.72 -14.23 13.21
N HIS A 263 -11.25 -13.01 13.28
CA HIS A 263 -10.50 -11.82 13.73
C HIS A 263 -10.08 -11.85 15.21
N ASP A 264 -10.60 -12.80 15.99
CA ASP A 264 -10.17 -13.08 17.37
C ASP A 264 -8.95 -14.01 17.43
N LYS A 265 -8.48 -14.56 16.31
CA LYS A 265 -7.21 -15.31 16.21
C LYS A 265 -6.17 -14.57 15.38
N ALA A 266 -6.60 -13.95 14.29
CA ALA A 266 -5.77 -13.14 13.41
C ALA A 266 -6.37 -11.74 13.30
N VAL A 267 -5.95 -10.85 14.19
CA VAL A 267 -6.44 -9.47 14.28
C VAL A 267 -6.00 -8.70 13.04
N PRO A 268 -6.91 -8.29 12.14
CA PRO A 268 -6.54 -7.53 10.96
C PRO A 268 -6.17 -6.10 11.37
N VAL A 269 -5.27 -5.49 10.60
CA VAL A 269 -4.79 -4.13 10.84
C VAL A 269 -5.04 -3.25 9.62
N SER A 270 -4.67 -3.74 8.44
CA SER A 270 -4.82 -2.97 7.19
C SER A 270 -4.66 -3.82 5.94
N THR A 271 -5.05 -3.26 4.81
CA THR A 271 -4.79 -3.79 3.47
C THR A 271 -4.43 -2.65 2.53
N THR A 272 -3.41 -2.86 1.71
CA THR A 272 -2.95 -1.91 0.70
C THR A 272 -2.79 -2.64 -0.62
N VAL A 273 -3.23 -2.02 -1.71
CA VAL A 273 -2.94 -2.48 -3.06
C VAL A 273 -1.94 -1.53 -3.70
N VAL A 274 -0.88 -2.08 -4.26
CA VAL A 274 0.17 -1.33 -4.96
C VAL A 274 0.38 -1.87 -6.37
N ALA A 275 0.66 -0.98 -7.31
CA ALA A 275 1.19 -1.33 -8.62
C ALA A 275 2.72 -1.19 -8.58
N VAL A 276 3.45 -2.19 -9.06
CA VAL A 276 4.91 -2.24 -9.00
C VAL A 276 5.46 -2.65 -10.36
N ASN A 277 6.33 -1.81 -10.94
CA ASN A 277 7.12 -2.15 -12.12
C ASN A 277 8.60 -2.23 -11.71
N GLU A 278 9.07 -3.43 -11.41
CA GLU A 278 10.43 -3.68 -10.92
C GLU A 278 11.49 -3.31 -11.97
N THR A 279 11.21 -3.57 -13.25
CA THR A 279 12.13 -3.23 -14.35
C THR A 279 12.31 -1.71 -14.47
N LEU A 280 11.21 -0.97 -14.43
CA LEU A 280 11.24 0.50 -14.45
C LEU A 280 11.90 1.05 -13.18
N SER A 281 11.63 0.46 -12.01
CA SER A 281 12.27 0.82 -10.74
C SER A 281 13.79 0.74 -10.85
N GLN A 282 14.31 -0.39 -11.35
CA GLN A 282 15.76 -0.58 -11.54
C GLN A 282 16.33 0.40 -12.56
N LEU A 283 15.63 0.64 -13.67
CA LEU A 283 16.07 1.57 -14.70
C LEU A 283 16.16 3.02 -14.18
N LEU A 284 15.20 3.46 -13.39
CA LEU A 284 15.12 4.82 -12.86
C LEU A 284 16.16 5.10 -11.76
N LEU A 285 16.71 4.07 -11.14
CA LEU A 285 17.78 4.18 -10.14
C LEU A 285 19.19 4.25 -10.75
N THR A 286 19.32 4.15 -12.07
CA THR A 286 20.63 4.29 -12.75
C THR A 286 21.11 5.74 -12.73
N GLU A 287 22.44 5.93 -12.70
CA GLU A 287 23.05 7.28 -12.68
C GLU A 287 22.63 8.11 -13.91
N SER A 288 22.55 7.48 -15.09
CA SER A 288 22.14 8.16 -16.32
C SER A 288 20.70 8.65 -16.25
N ALA A 289 19.78 7.86 -15.68
CA ALA A 289 18.39 8.26 -15.46
C ALA A 289 18.29 9.40 -14.45
N ILE A 290 19.07 9.36 -13.37
CA ILE A 290 19.14 10.44 -12.37
C ILE A 290 19.60 11.75 -13.03
N GLN A 291 20.70 11.71 -13.78
CA GLN A 291 21.23 12.89 -14.47
C GLN A 291 20.25 13.43 -15.53
N ALA A 292 19.55 12.55 -16.26
CA ALA A 292 18.54 12.96 -17.23
C ALA A 292 17.38 13.72 -16.56
N ARG A 293 16.88 13.22 -15.42
CA ARG A 293 15.82 13.91 -14.65
C ARG A 293 16.30 15.25 -14.10
N GLN A 294 17.53 15.33 -13.58
CA GLN A 294 18.10 16.59 -13.12
C GLN A 294 18.19 17.62 -14.26
N ARG A 295 18.61 17.19 -15.46
CA ARG A 295 18.62 18.07 -16.64
C ARG A 295 17.23 18.55 -17.02
N GLN A 296 16.24 17.66 -17.03
CA GLN A 296 14.84 18.03 -17.32
C GLN A 296 14.30 19.04 -16.28
N TYR A 297 14.52 18.77 -14.99
CA TYR A 297 14.15 19.68 -13.92
C TYR A 297 14.79 21.06 -14.08
N MET A 298 16.11 21.11 -14.31
CA MET A 298 16.82 22.37 -14.50
C MET A 298 16.34 23.13 -15.74
N ALA A 299 16.05 22.45 -16.84
CA ALA A 299 15.51 23.07 -18.06
C ALA A 299 14.14 23.72 -17.80
N ASN A 300 13.24 23.00 -17.13
CA ASN A 300 11.89 23.48 -16.84
C ASN A 300 11.88 24.66 -15.84
N HIS A 301 12.83 24.70 -14.90
CA HIS A 301 12.92 25.76 -13.90
C HIS A 301 13.83 26.94 -14.33
N ALA A 302 14.70 26.78 -15.33
CA ALA A 302 15.50 27.87 -15.89
C ALA A 302 14.65 28.84 -16.73
N VAL A 303 13.59 28.35 -17.38
CA VAL A 303 12.67 29.17 -18.20
C VAL A 303 11.84 30.14 -17.34
N ASN A 304 11.52 29.78 -16.09
CA ASN A 304 10.74 30.63 -15.19
C ASN A 304 11.52 31.84 -14.62
N ASN A 305 12.86 31.86 -14.76
CA ASN A 305 13.70 33.00 -14.33
C ASN A 305 13.98 34.00 -15.46
N LEU A 306 13.43 33.80 -16.67
CA LEU A 306 13.62 34.68 -17.83
C LEU A 306 12.37 35.50 -18.21
N ILE A 307 11.27 35.41 -17.45
CA ILE A 307 10.02 36.17 -17.68
C ILE A 307 9.87 37.38 -16.72
N THR A 308 10.83 37.62 -15.84
CA THR A 308 10.93 38.85 -15.03
C THR A 308 12.11 39.71 -15.50
N LEU A 309 12.01 40.25 -16.71
CA LEU A 309 12.77 41.43 -17.16
C LEU A 309 11.86 42.32 -18.01
#